data_AF-A0A2V7RJE4-F1
#
_entry.id   AF-A0A2V7RJE4-F1
#
_cell.length_a   1.000
_cell.length_b   1.000
_cell.length_c   1.000
_cell.angle_alpha   90.00
_cell.angle_beta   90.00
_cell.angle_gamma   90.00
#
_symmetry.space_group_name_H-M   'P 1'
#
loop_
_entity.id
_entity.type
_entity.pdbx_description
1 polymer ?
#
loop_
_entity_poly.entity_id
_entity_poly.type
_entity_poly.pdbx_seq_one_letter_code
_entity_poly.pdbx_strand_id
1 'polypeptide(L)'
;MTVRAHDLEQRVARLELQRLERDAQVDQLQTQLDAARREVVRAMAKLQTLASRAEAASAMAEAEVALQSLQLPAGQVPPGIVEARQLLAQASDEFNKGNYGGALYLANQSKGATGTGRGTLGGGDLTTLRAGEVLFALPISLQTMGRANVREGPGAAFHVVFTLDAGTNVTGRSYADQWVRVTDESGRTGWIYYGLVGRRAEAAR
;
A
#
# COMPACT_ATOMS: atom_id res chain seq x y z
N MET A 1 2.85 -39.26 -12.58
CA MET A 1 2.61 -37.81 -12.47
C MET A 1 1.25 -37.54 -13.14
N THR A 2 0.23 -37.16 -12.38
CA THR A 2 -1.16 -37.06 -12.87
C THR A 2 -1.36 -35.81 -13.74
N VAL A 3 -2.15 -35.89 -14.81
CA VAL A 3 -2.46 -34.77 -15.75
C VAL A 3 -2.81 -33.46 -15.03
N ARG A 4 -3.54 -33.52 -13.91
CA ARG A 4 -3.88 -32.34 -13.08
C ARG A 4 -2.67 -31.65 -12.44
N ALA A 5 -1.64 -32.41 -12.04
CA ALA A 5 -0.43 -31.83 -11.47
C ALA A 5 0.34 -31.04 -12.53
N HIS A 6 0.41 -31.59 -13.75
CA HIS A 6 1.04 -30.91 -14.88
C HIS A 6 0.29 -29.62 -15.29
N ASP A 7 -1.04 -29.63 -15.32
CA ASP A 7 -1.84 -28.42 -15.60
C ASP A 7 -1.64 -27.32 -14.54
N LEU A 8 -1.55 -27.72 -13.26
CA LEU A 8 -1.25 -26.77 -12.18
C LEU A 8 0.16 -26.17 -12.32
N GLU A 9 1.17 -26.98 -12.63
CA GLU A 9 2.54 -26.51 -12.88
C GLU A 9 2.59 -25.51 -14.04
N GLN A 10 1.90 -25.81 -15.14
CA GLN A 10 1.81 -24.89 -16.28
C GLN A 10 1.12 -23.57 -15.91
N ARG A 11 0.05 -23.63 -15.11
CA ARG A 11 -0.67 -22.44 -14.65
C ARG A 11 0.18 -21.59 -13.71
N VAL A 12 0.91 -22.22 -12.79
CA VAL A 12 1.84 -21.52 -11.89
C VAL A 12 2.93 -20.82 -12.70
N ALA A 13 3.59 -21.52 -13.63
CA ALA A 13 4.62 -20.92 -14.48
C ALA A 13 4.10 -19.71 -15.28
N ARG A 14 2.86 -19.77 -15.81
CA ARG A 14 2.24 -18.64 -16.50
C ARG A 14 1.99 -17.46 -15.56
N LEU A 15 1.50 -17.71 -14.35
CA LEU A 15 1.23 -16.67 -13.36
C LEU A 15 2.55 -16.03 -12.87
N GLU A 16 3.61 -16.80 -12.73
CA GLU A 16 4.95 -16.28 -12.40
C GLU A 16 5.48 -15.36 -13.49
N LEU A 17 5.35 -15.75 -14.77
CA LEU A 17 5.74 -14.88 -15.89
C LEU A 17 4.93 -13.58 -15.91
N GLN A 18 3.60 -13.66 -15.71
CA GLN A 18 2.75 -12.48 -15.64
C GLN A 18 3.14 -11.58 -14.47
N ARG A 19 3.48 -12.15 -13.32
CA ARG A 19 3.97 -11.39 -12.16
C ARG A 19 5.27 -10.66 -12.52
N LEU A 20 6.26 -11.33 -13.10
CA LEU A 20 7.54 -10.71 -13.50
C LEU A 20 7.34 -9.55 -14.48
N GLU A 21 6.42 -9.71 -15.44
CA GLU A 21 6.06 -8.65 -16.39
C GLU A 21 5.44 -7.43 -15.68
N ARG A 22 4.53 -7.67 -14.72
CA ARG A 22 3.93 -6.59 -13.93
C ARG A 22 4.96 -5.90 -13.02
N ASP A 23 5.87 -6.66 -12.42
CA ASP A 23 6.95 -6.14 -11.59
C ASP A 23 7.85 -5.21 -12.44
N ALA A 24 8.28 -5.64 -13.63
CA ALA A 24 9.06 -4.81 -14.54
C ALA A 24 8.31 -3.53 -14.99
N GLN A 25 6.99 -3.61 -15.20
CA GLN A 25 6.16 -2.46 -15.53
C GLN A 25 6.07 -1.46 -14.36
N VAL A 26 5.97 -1.95 -13.13
CA VAL A 26 5.99 -1.11 -11.92
C VAL A 26 7.33 -0.38 -11.80
N ASP A 27 8.45 -1.08 -11.98
CA ASP A 27 9.79 -0.49 -11.92
C ASP A 27 9.99 0.62 -12.98
N GLN A 28 9.50 0.38 -14.19
CA GLN A 28 9.53 1.39 -15.26
C GLN A 28 8.70 2.63 -14.88
N LEU A 29 7.48 2.44 -14.35
CA LEU A 29 6.62 3.55 -13.93
C LEU A 29 7.22 4.34 -12.77
N GLN A 30 7.85 3.67 -11.80
CA GLN A 30 8.57 4.32 -10.71
C GLN A 30 9.72 5.18 -11.24
N THR A 31 10.52 4.64 -12.17
CA THR A 31 11.62 5.39 -12.82
C THR A 31 11.10 6.64 -13.54
N GLN A 32 9.98 6.53 -14.26
CA GLN A 32 9.35 7.65 -14.94
C GLN A 32 8.83 8.71 -13.96
N LEU A 33 8.19 8.28 -12.86
CA LEU A 33 7.71 9.17 -11.81
C LEU A 33 8.85 9.94 -11.17
N ASP A 34 9.96 9.29 -10.86
CA ASP A 34 11.14 9.93 -10.27
C ASP A 34 11.83 10.91 -11.22
N ALA A 35 11.86 10.60 -12.52
CA ALA A 35 12.32 11.55 -13.53
C ALA A 35 11.41 12.79 -13.58
N ALA A 36 10.10 12.61 -13.65
CA ALA A 36 9.14 13.71 -13.68
C ALA A 36 9.21 14.58 -12.42
N ARG A 37 9.33 13.94 -11.24
CA ARG A 37 9.48 14.62 -9.95
C ARG A 37 10.73 15.49 -9.92
N ARG A 38 11.87 15.00 -10.42
CA ARG A 38 13.11 15.79 -10.52
C ARG A 38 12.96 16.99 -11.44
N GLU A 39 12.22 16.89 -12.54
CA GLU A 39 11.94 18.03 -13.42
C GLU A 39 11.09 19.10 -12.72
N VAL A 40 10.09 18.71 -11.92
CA VAL A 40 9.30 19.65 -11.10
C VAL A 40 10.20 20.39 -10.12
N VAL A 41 11.05 19.68 -9.39
CA VAL A 41 12.00 20.27 -8.43
C VAL A 41 12.95 21.25 -9.13
N ARG A 42 13.47 20.90 -10.31
CA ARG A 42 14.32 21.78 -11.12
C ARG A 42 13.58 23.03 -11.59
N ALA A 43 12.31 22.90 -11.98
CA ALA A 43 11.48 24.03 -12.36
C ALA A 43 11.24 24.98 -11.18
N MET A 44 10.99 24.43 -9.97
CA MET A 44 10.85 25.23 -8.75
C MET A 44 12.12 26.02 -8.42
N ALA A 45 13.31 25.41 -8.61
CA ALA A 45 14.59 26.11 -8.44
C ALA A 45 14.72 27.31 -9.39
N LYS A 46 14.38 27.12 -10.66
CA LYS A 46 14.46 28.17 -11.70
C LYS A 46 13.48 29.32 -11.45
N LEU A 47 12.27 29.00 -10.98
CA LEU A 47 11.22 29.97 -10.76
C LEU A 47 11.37 30.74 -9.44
N GLN A 48 12.36 30.39 -8.60
CA GLN A 48 12.53 30.95 -7.26
C GLN A 48 11.18 31.04 -6.53
N THR A 49 10.45 29.93 -6.50
CA THR A 49 9.10 29.90 -5.90
C THR A 49 9.13 30.48 -4.50
N LEU A 50 8.11 31.25 -4.12
CA LEU A 50 8.04 32.08 -2.91
C LEU A 50 8.12 31.33 -1.56
N ALA A 51 8.33 30.01 -1.57
CA ALA A 51 8.51 29.22 -0.36
C ALA A 51 9.70 29.74 0.45
N SER A 52 9.44 30.07 1.71
CA SER A 52 10.51 30.56 2.59
C SER A 52 11.36 29.41 3.12
N ARG A 53 12.60 29.71 3.53
CA ARG A 53 13.45 28.76 4.25
C ARG A 53 12.77 28.19 5.50
N ALA A 54 12.04 29.03 6.23
CA ALA A 54 11.33 28.61 7.44
C ALA A 54 10.19 27.64 7.12
N GLU A 55 9.43 27.90 6.06
CA GLU A 55 8.33 27.04 5.61
C GLU A 55 8.83 25.66 5.15
N ALA A 56 9.89 25.62 4.34
CA ALA A 56 10.51 24.37 3.92
C ALA A 56 11.04 23.56 5.11
N ALA A 57 11.70 24.21 6.07
CA ALA A 57 12.19 23.56 7.29
C ALA A 57 11.04 22.99 8.13
N SER A 58 9.94 23.73 8.28
CA SER A 58 8.75 23.27 9.02
C SER A 58 8.14 22.02 8.38
N ALA A 59 7.95 22.04 7.05
CA ALA A 59 7.39 20.90 6.34
C ALA A 59 8.28 19.65 6.43
N MET A 60 9.60 19.83 6.34
CA MET A 60 10.56 18.73 6.53
C MET A 60 10.48 18.14 7.95
N ALA A 61 10.44 18.99 8.98
CA ALA A 61 10.31 18.55 10.36
C ALA A 61 8.99 17.80 10.60
N GLU A 62 7.88 18.27 10.03
CA GLU A 62 6.60 17.55 10.08
C GLU A 62 6.67 16.16 9.42
N ALA A 63 7.33 16.07 8.26
CA ALA A 63 7.52 14.80 7.55
C ALA A 63 8.41 13.83 8.36
N GLU A 64 9.46 14.33 9.01
CA GLU A 64 10.30 13.56 9.93
C GLU A 64 9.53 13.01 11.11
N VAL A 65 8.74 13.86 11.78
CA VAL A 65 7.90 13.44 12.91
C VAL A 65 6.88 12.41 12.47
N ALA A 66 6.27 12.58 11.28
CA ALA A 66 5.34 11.60 10.73
C ALA A 66 6.01 10.22 10.56
N LEU A 67 7.24 10.18 10.03
CA LEU A 67 8.03 8.95 9.88
C LEU A 67 8.42 8.32 11.22
N GLN A 68 8.79 9.13 12.22
CA GLN A 68 9.14 8.64 13.57
C GLN A 68 7.95 8.05 14.31
N SER A 69 6.74 8.61 14.10
CA SER A 69 5.51 8.15 14.75
C SER A 69 5.04 6.76 14.30
N LEU A 70 5.63 6.21 13.24
CA LEU A 70 5.27 4.89 12.73
C LEU A 70 5.93 3.78 13.55
N GLN A 71 5.12 3.07 14.32
CA GLN A 71 5.52 1.83 14.98
C GLN A 71 5.45 0.67 13.98
N LEU A 72 6.61 0.16 13.56
CA LEU A 72 6.70 -0.92 12.59
C LEU A 72 6.86 -2.28 13.27
N PRO A 73 6.11 -3.32 12.86
CA PRO A 73 6.41 -4.69 13.25
C PRO A 73 7.81 -5.10 12.73
N ALA A 74 8.56 -5.85 13.53
CA ALA A 74 9.87 -6.33 13.11
C ALA A 74 9.76 -7.19 11.84
N GLY A 75 10.49 -6.81 10.78
CA GLY A 75 10.65 -7.61 9.55
C GLY A 75 9.78 -7.22 8.35
N GLN A 76 8.83 -6.29 8.47
CA GLN A 76 8.04 -5.79 7.34
C GLN A 76 8.03 -4.26 7.30
N VAL A 77 8.75 -3.68 6.33
CA VAL A 77 8.73 -2.24 6.04
C VAL A 77 7.92 -2.04 4.76
N PRO A 78 6.71 -1.45 4.83
CA PRO A 78 5.94 -1.10 3.64
C PRO A 78 6.75 -0.25 2.64
N PRO A 79 6.59 -0.46 1.33
CA PRO A 79 7.36 0.27 0.31
C PRO A 79 7.15 1.79 0.38
N GLY A 80 5.96 2.25 0.77
CA GLY A 80 5.68 3.69 0.93
C GLY A 80 6.56 4.38 1.98
N ILE A 81 7.04 3.66 3.00
CA ILE A 81 7.96 4.23 4.01
C ILE A 81 9.36 4.41 3.44
N VAL A 82 9.81 3.47 2.61
CA VAL A 82 11.11 3.58 1.92
C VAL A 82 11.10 4.79 1.00
N GLU A 83 10.03 4.96 0.20
CA GLU A 83 9.86 6.13 -0.66
C GLU A 83 9.80 7.43 0.16
N ALA A 84 9.03 7.48 1.25
CA ALA A 84 8.93 8.65 2.10
C ALA A 84 10.30 9.08 2.68
N ARG A 85 11.13 8.13 3.09
CA ARG A 85 12.51 8.42 3.56
C ARG A 85 13.40 8.94 2.44
N GLN A 86 13.31 8.37 1.24
CA GLN A 86 14.07 8.86 0.07
C GLN A 86 13.68 10.28 -0.30
N LEU A 87 12.38 10.59 -0.31
CA LEU A 87 11.85 11.92 -0.58
C LEU A 87 12.36 12.95 0.43
N LEU A 88 12.40 12.58 1.71
CA LEU A 88 12.92 13.45 2.76
C LEU A 88 14.42 13.72 2.60
N ALA A 89 15.20 12.69 2.22
CA ALA A 89 16.62 12.87 1.91
C ALA A 89 16.82 13.84 0.74
N GLN A 90 16.05 13.70 -0.34
CA GLN A 90 16.07 14.63 -1.47
C GLN A 90 15.65 16.05 -1.05
N ALA A 91 14.66 16.18 -0.15
CA ALA A 91 14.24 17.48 0.37
C ALA A 91 15.39 18.17 1.13
N SER A 92 16.15 17.42 1.92
CA SER A 92 17.33 17.93 2.62
C SER A 92 18.42 18.42 1.65
N ASP A 93 18.68 17.66 0.58
CA ASP A 93 19.63 18.08 -0.44
C ASP A 93 19.21 19.38 -1.14
N GLU A 94 17.93 19.52 -1.49
CA GLU A 94 17.40 20.74 -2.11
C GLU A 94 17.38 21.93 -1.15
N PHE A 95 17.09 21.69 0.13
CA PHE A 95 17.16 22.71 1.17
C PHE A 95 18.58 23.27 1.31
N ASN A 96 19.59 22.40 1.32
CA ASN A 96 20.99 22.78 1.39
C ASN A 96 21.46 23.57 0.16
N LYS A 97 20.86 23.33 -1.02
CA LYS A 97 21.10 24.09 -2.25
C LYS A 97 20.38 25.44 -2.28
N GLY A 98 19.54 25.75 -1.30
CA GLY A 98 18.70 26.95 -1.27
C GLY A 98 17.44 26.86 -2.13
N ASN A 99 17.12 25.68 -2.69
CA ASN A 99 15.87 25.44 -3.42
C ASN A 99 14.74 25.10 -2.43
N TYR A 100 14.32 26.10 -1.65
CA TYR A 100 13.31 25.91 -0.61
C TYR A 100 11.95 25.47 -1.17
N GLY A 101 11.60 25.89 -2.39
CA GLY A 101 10.41 25.40 -3.10
C GLY A 101 10.44 23.91 -3.37
N GLY A 102 11.55 23.42 -3.94
CA GLY A 102 11.76 22.00 -4.17
C GLY A 102 11.77 21.19 -2.88
N ALA A 103 12.44 21.70 -1.83
CA ALA A 103 12.46 21.07 -0.51
C ALA A 103 11.06 20.96 0.11
N LEU A 104 10.28 22.05 0.08
CA LEU A 104 8.90 22.08 0.58
C LEU A 104 8.01 21.07 -0.17
N TYR A 105 8.12 21.03 -1.50
CA TYR A 105 7.38 20.08 -2.33
C TYR A 105 7.70 18.62 -1.98
N LEU A 106 8.99 18.28 -1.89
CA LEU A 106 9.44 16.92 -1.57
C LEU A 106 9.04 16.50 -0.15
N ALA A 107 9.11 17.41 0.82
CA ALA A 107 8.65 17.18 2.19
C ALA A 107 7.15 16.85 2.25
N ASN A 108 6.33 17.61 1.53
CA ASN A 108 4.89 17.33 1.43
C ASN A 108 4.60 15.98 0.76
N GLN A 109 5.35 15.64 -0.30
CA GLN A 109 5.24 14.32 -0.94
C GLN A 109 5.62 13.18 0.02
N SER A 110 6.69 13.35 0.82
CA SER A 110 7.11 12.39 1.84
C SER A 110 6.01 12.12 2.87
N LYS A 111 5.35 13.19 3.35
CA LYS A 111 4.21 13.10 4.27
C LYS A 111 3.05 12.32 3.66
N GLY A 112 2.74 12.56 2.38
CA GLY A 112 1.73 11.80 1.63
C GLY A 112 2.04 10.29 1.53
N ALA A 113 3.29 9.96 1.18
CA ALA A 113 3.76 8.57 1.11
C ALA A 113 3.78 7.87 2.49
N THR A 114 3.95 8.63 3.57
CA THR A 114 3.82 8.12 4.95
C THR A 114 2.35 7.82 5.30
N GLY A 115 1.42 8.67 4.84
CA GLY A 115 -0.03 8.49 5.06
C GLY A 115 -0.59 7.22 4.43
N THR A 116 -0.13 6.83 3.24
CA THR A 116 -0.49 5.53 2.62
C THR A 116 0.04 4.36 3.44
N GLY A 117 1.27 4.46 3.96
CA GLY A 117 1.85 3.52 4.92
C GLY A 117 1.15 3.49 6.28
N ARG A 118 0.37 4.51 6.65
CA ARG A 118 -0.48 4.50 7.84
C ARG A 118 -1.86 3.91 7.54
N GLY A 119 -2.41 4.08 6.35
CA GLY A 119 -3.68 3.47 5.93
C GLY A 119 -3.62 1.95 5.79
N THR A 120 -2.46 1.41 5.42
CA THR A 120 -2.15 -0.04 5.49
C THR A 120 -2.20 -0.54 6.94
N LEU A 121 -1.78 0.29 7.90
CA LEU A 121 -1.62 -0.09 9.31
C LEU A 121 -2.78 0.32 10.24
N GLY A 122 -3.63 1.26 9.82
CA GLY A 122 -4.55 2.01 10.70
C GLY A 122 -5.94 1.40 10.92
N GLY A 123 -6.23 0.20 10.41
CA GLY A 123 -7.44 -0.53 10.75
C GLY A 123 -7.14 -1.47 11.91
N GLY A 124 -7.61 -1.12 13.11
CA GLY A 124 -7.24 -1.79 14.36
C GLY A 124 -7.37 -3.31 14.29
N ASP A 125 -6.23 -3.98 14.18
CA ASP A 125 -5.87 -5.26 14.84
C ASP A 125 -4.48 -5.75 14.35
N LEU A 126 -3.52 -4.83 14.18
CA LEU A 126 -2.12 -5.20 13.87
C LEU A 126 -1.39 -5.79 15.07
N THR A 127 -2.01 -5.80 16.25
CA THR A 127 -1.33 -6.15 17.49
C THR A 127 -0.94 -7.62 17.57
N THR A 128 -1.49 -8.51 16.74
CA THR A 128 -0.98 -9.87 16.56
C THR A 128 -1.33 -10.44 15.18
N LEU A 129 -0.43 -10.33 14.20
CA LEU A 129 -0.53 -11.17 13.00
C LEU A 129 -0.54 -12.63 13.42
N ARG A 130 -1.48 -13.42 12.87
CA ARG A 130 -1.52 -14.86 13.13
C ARG A 130 -0.33 -15.54 12.44
N ALA A 131 0.08 -16.71 12.93
CA ALA A 131 1.11 -17.49 12.27
C ALA A 131 0.68 -17.81 10.82
N GLY A 132 1.53 -17.49 9.84
CA GLY A 132 1.23 -17.67 8.41
C GLY A 132 0.39 -16.55 7.78
N GLU A 133 0.02 -15.51 8.53
CA GLU A 133 -0.65 -14.32 7.99
C GLU A 133 0.37 -13.38 7.34
N VAL A 134 0.08 -13.00 6.09
CA VAL A 134 0.91 -12.07 5.31
C VAL A 134 0.10 -10.82 5.01
N LEU A 135 0.61 -9.65 5.39
CA LEU A 135 0.03 -8.36 5.04
C LEU A 135 0.14 -8.11 3.53
N PHE A 136 -0.91 -7.55 2.93
CA PHE A 136 -0.76 -6.97 1.61
C PHE A 136 0.07 -5.69 1.70
N ALA A 137 0.91 -5.45 0.69
CA ALA A 137 1.70 -4.22 0.61
C ALA A 137 0.82 -2.96 0.55
N LEU A 138 -0.36 -3.08 -0.09
CA LEU A 138 -1.41 -2.07 -0.12
C LEU A 138 -2.76 -2.74 0.15
N PRO A 139 -3.72 -2.06 0.81
CA PRO A 139 -5.05 -2.61 0.95
C PRO A 139 -5.68 -2.79 -0.43
N ILE A 140 -6.35 -3.92 -0.63
CA ILE A 140 -6.94 -4.27 -1.93
C ILE A 140 -8.43 -3.97 -1.87
N SER A 141 -8.92 -3.14 -2.80
CA SER A 141 -10.35 -2.92 -3.01
C SER A 141 -10.97 -4.18 -3.62
N LEU A 142 -11.84 -4.84 -2.85
CA LEU A 142 -12.50 -6.08 -3.22
C LEU A 142 -14.02 -5.91 -3.19
N GLN A 143 -14.71 -6.81 -3.90
CA GLN A 143 -16.16 -6.90 -3.89
C GLN A 143 -16.57 -8.36 -3.73
N THR A 144 -17.60 -8.63 -2.92
CA THR A 144 -18.18 -9.97 -2.80
C THR A 144 -18.86 -10.37 -4.11
N MET A 145 -18.55 -11.56 -4.61
CA MET A 145 -19.14 -12.09 -5.86
C MET A 145 -20.51 -12.75 -5.65
N GLY A 146 -20.88 -12.97 -4.40
CA GLY A 146 -22.12 -13.62 -3.97
C GLY A 146 -22.32 -13.40 -2.47
N ARG A 147 -23.35 -14.02 -1.89
CA ARG A 147 -23.51 -14.05 -0.44
C ARG A 147 -22.30 -14.74 0.19
N ALA A 148 -21.61 -14.06 1.09
CA ALA A 148 -20.35 -14.53 1.65
C ALA A 148 -20.37 -14.50 3.18
N ASN A 149 -19.94 -15.60 3.79
CA ASN A 149 -19.79 -15.69 5.23
C ASN A 149 -18.43 -15.13 5.63
N VAL A 150 -18.44 -14.21 6.58
CA VAL A 150 -17.25 -13.67 7.21
C VAL A 150 -17.06 -14.37 8.55
N ARG A 151 -15.87 -14.93 8.77
CA ARG A 151 -15.53 -15.77 9.93
C ARG A 151 -14.53 -15.07 10.84
N GLU A 152 -14.46 -15.53 12.09
CA GLU A 152 -13.49 -15.03 13.07
C GLU A 152 -12.03 -15.36 12.68
N GLY A 153 -11.81 -16.45 11.95
CA GLY A 153 -10.48 -16.88 11.54
C GLY A 153 -10.37 -17.53 10.17
N PRO A 154 -9.12 -17.70 9.69
CA PRO A 154 -8.83 -18.26 8.37
C PRO A 154 -9.08 -19.77 8.40
N GLY A 155 -10.33 -20.17 8.12
CA GLY A 155 -10.69 -21.58 8.05
C GLY A 155 -12.18 -21.81 8.14
N ALA A 156 -12.63 -22.94 7.58
CA ALA A 156 -14.04 -23.32 7.63
C ALA A 156 -14.53 -23.70 9.04
N ALA A 157 -13.61 -24.06 9.95
CA ALA A 157 -13.91 -24.45 11.33
C ALA A 157 -14.22 -23.25 12.25
N PHE A 158 -13.77 -22.04 11.90
CA PHE A 158 -14.08 -20.84 12.67
C PHE A 158 -15.54 -20.46 12.53
N HIS A 159 -16.16 -19.95 13.59
CA HIS A 159 -17.56 -19.54 13.54
C HIS A 159 -17.77 -18.32 12.63
N VAL A 160 -18.97 -18.19 12.07
CA VAL A 160 -19.37 -17.04 11.24
C VAL A 160 -19.72 -15.88 12.17
N VAL A 161 -19.07 -14.74 11.96
CA VAL A 161 -19.30 -13.52 12.75
C VAL A 161 -20.37 -12.63 12.11
N PHE A 162 -20.42 -12.59 10.77
CA PHE A 162 -21.48 -11.93 10.01
C PHE A 162 -21.48 -12.42 8.56
N THR A 163 -22.50 -12.01 7.80
CA THR A 163 -22.63 -12.30 6.37
C THR A 163 -22.66 -11.00 5.58
N LEU A 164 -22.10 -11.04 4.38
CA LEU A 164 -22.15 -9.98 3.39
C LEU A 164 -22.98 -10.43 2.19
N ASP A 165 -23.77 -9.52 1.63
CA ASP A 165 -24.52 -9.78 0.41
C ASP A 165 -23.62 -9.69 -0.83
N ALA A 166 -24.14 -10.10 -1.98
CA ALA A 166 -23.42 -9.97 -3.25
C ALA A 166 -23.21 -8.49 -3.60
N GLY A 167 -22.04 -8.15 -4.13
CA GLY A 167 -21.73 -6.79 -4.54
C GLY A 167 -21.29 -5.85 -3.41
N THR A 168 -21.19 -6.34 -2.16
CA THR A 168 -20.70 -5.54 -1.04
C THR A 168 -19.20 -5.26 -1.18
N ASN A 169 -18.82 -4.00 -1.00
CA ASN A 169 -17.42 -3.60 -1.04
C ASN A 169 -16.73 -3.93 0.28
N VAL A 170 -15.52 -4.44 0.18
CA VAL A 170 -14.66 -4.69 1.32
C VAL A 170 -13.22 -4.35 0.98
N THR A 171 -12.44 -4.02 2.01
CA THR A 171 -11.01 -3.78 1.88
C THR A 171 -10.24 -4.99 2.39
N GLY A 172 -9.50 -5.68 1.53
CA GLY A 172 -8.58 -6.75 1.91
C GLY A 172 -7.29 -6.19 2.50
N ARG A 173 -6.85 -6.70 3.65
CA ARG A 173 -5.67 -6.22 4.39
C ARG A 173 -4.53 -7.23 4.48
N SER A 174 -4.87 -8.51 4.63
CA SER A 174 -3.92 -9.60 4.74
C SER A 174 -4.53 -10.90 4.21
N TYR A 175 -3.71 -11.92 4.04
CA TYR A 175 -4.16 -13.27 3.73
C TYR A 175 -3.44 -14.32 4.55
N ALA A 176 -4.10 -15.46 4.73
CA ALA A 176 -3.56 -16.68 5.30
C ALA A 176 -4.18 -17.86 4.53
N ASP A 177 -3.33 -18.69 3.92
CA ASP A 177 -3.73 -19.72 2.96
C ASP A 177 -4.67 -19.15 1.87
N GLN A 178 -5.93 -19.59 1.87
CA GLN A 178 -6.97 -19.21 0.92
C GLN A 178 -7.99 -18.23 1.52
N TRP A 179 -7.66 -17.60 2.65
CA TRP A 179 -8.53 -16.69 3.35
C TRP A 179 -7.98 -15.28 3.33
N VAL A 180 -8.85 -14.31 3.09
CA VAL A 180 -8.52 -12.89 3.06
C VAL A 180 -9.13 -12.23 4.28
N ARG A 181 -8.31 -11.48 5.03
CA ARG A 181 -8.80 -10.62 6.10
C ARG A 181 -9.36 -9.34 5.49
N VAL A 182 -10.63 -9.08 5.75
CA VAL A 182 -11.36 -7.95 5.17
C VAL A 182 -11.93 -7.02 6.24
N THR A 183 -12.10 -5.76 5.87
CA THR A 183 -12.88 -4.76 6.61
C THR A 183 -14.00 -4.26 5.71
N ASP A 184 -15.23 -4.21 6.21
CA ASP A 184 -16.36 -3.61 5.49
C ASP A 184 -16.44 -2.09 5.72
N GLU A 185 -17.37 -1.42 5.03
CA GLU A 185 -17.59 0.03 5.14
C GLU A 185 -18.05 0.47 6.53
N SER A 186 -18.61 -0.45 7.33
CA SER A 186 -19.04 -0.20 8.72
C SER A 186 -17.91 -0.43 9.73
N GLY A 187 -16.71 -0.79 9.28
CA GLY A 187 -15.55 -1.08 10.14
C GLY A 187 -15.54 -2.48 10.74
N ARG A 188 -16.49 -3.36 10.38
CA ARG A 188 -16.50 -4.75 10.85
C ARG A 188 -15.41 -5.54 10.12
N THR A 189 -14.69 -6.37 10.87
CA THR A 189 -13.57 -7.15 10.34
C THR A 189 -13.79 -8.65 10.46
N GLY A 190 -13.22 -9.40 9.53
CA GLY A 190 -13.11 -10.86 9.66
C GLY A 190 -12.49 -11.49 8.42
N TRP A 191 -12.68 -12.80 8.27
CA TRP A 191 -12.03 -13.62 7.25
C TRP A 191 -13.04 -14.14 6.25
N ILE A 192 -12.76 -13.93 4.97
CA ILE A 192 -13.57 -14.38 3.84
C ILE A 192 -12.73 -15.30 2.94
N TYR A 193 -13.34 -16.36 2.42
CA TYR A 193 -12.65 -17.25 1.48
C TYR A 193 -12.39 -16.51 0.16
N TYR A 194 -11.16 -16.61 -0.39
CA TYR A 194 -10.74 -15.82 -1.55
C TYR A 194 -11.64 -16.04 -2.78
N GLY A 195 -12.20 -17.24 -2.95
CA GLY A 195 -13.09 -17.56 -4.07
C GLY A 195 -14.45 -16.85 -4.02
N LEU A 196 -14.78 -16.16 -2.93
CA LEU A 196 -16.00 -15.38 -2.77
C LEU A 196 -15.80 -13.88 -3.02
N VAL A 197 -14.57 -13.45 -3.29
CA VAL A 197 -14.22 -12.05 -3.54
C VAL A 197 -13.57 -11.89 -4.90
N GLY A 198 -13.93 -10.81 -5.58
CA GLY A 198 -13.32 -10.37 -6.84
C GLY A 198 -12.62 -9.03 -6.65
N ARG A 199 -11.62 -8.75 -7.49
CA ARG A 199 -11.01 -7.42 -7.56
C ARG A 199 -12.08 -6.41 -7.99
N ARG A 200 -12.27 -5.37 -7.18
CA ARG A 200 -13.06 -4.22 -7.59
C ARG A 200 -12.17 -3.35 -8.49
N ALA A 201 -12.61 -3.13 -9.72
CA ALA A 201 -12.09 -2.01 -10.50
C ALA A 201 -12.69 -0.74 -9.89
N GLU A 202 -11.84 0.16 -9.38
CA GLU A 202 -12.31 1.51 -9.09
C GLU A 202 -12.71 2.14 -10.42
N ALA A 203 -13.98 2.52 -10.55
CA ALA A 203 -14.41 3.33 -11.68
C ALA A 203 -13.62 4.64 -11.61
N ALA A 204 -12.80 4.90 -12.63
CA ALA A 204 -12.14 6.18 -12.81
C ALA A 204 -13.22 7.28 -12.73
N ARG A 205 -13.08 8.19 -11.76
CA ARG A 205 -13.86 9.42 -11.67
C ARG A 205 -13.19 10.50 -12.50
#